data_AF-A0A848REY9-F1
#
_entry.id   AF-A0A848REY9-F1
#
_cell.length_a   1.000
_cell.length_b   1.000
_cell.length_c   1.000
_cell.angle_alpha   90.00
_cell.angle_beta   90.00
_cell.angle_gamma   90.00
#
_symmetry.space_group_name_H-M   'P 1'
#
loop_
_entity.id
_entity.type
_entity.pdbx_description
1 polymer ?
#
loop_
_entity_poly.entity_id
_entity_poly.type
_entity_poly.pdbx_seq_one_letter_code
_entity_poly.pdbx_strand_id
1 'polypeptide(L)'
;MNSNSVVEEAVTGTINVVGSRTGSQPQVRFVAPGKGRFFDLFLALFVALLLMSNIAATKLIGLELPGVPGTGGSFFSLVFDGGAVMFPFTYILGDVLSEVYGFRGARRAVLAGFAVSILASILFYLVAIAPPGPGDVNHQAFQAIFGFVPRVVAASLAGYVVGQLLNALVLVKMKGRTGERFLWGRMIASTLVGELVDTVLFCTVAFAGVISGADFWNYVVTGYIYKCGLEIVMSPLSIQVIRLVKHGECSYLPVSDAVPVMSGSVEISDS
;
A
#
# COMPACT_ATOMS: atom_id res chain seq x y z
N MET A 1 -49.06 54.64 23.25
CA MET A 1 -47.98 55.44 23.87
C MET A 1 -47.14 54.48 24.69
N ASN A 2 -45.85 54.24 24.46
CA ASN A 2 -44.90 54.73 23.49
C ASN A 2 -43.82 53.63 23.33
N SER A 3 -43.37 53.41 22.10
CA SER A 3 -42.12 52.75 21.76
C SER A 3 -40.93 53.56 22.28
N ASN A 4 -39.86 52.88 22.70
CA ASN A 4 -38.58 53.40 23.21
C ASN A 4 -38.51 53.61 24.73
N SER A 5 -38.31 52.51 25.44
CA SER A 5 -37.36 52.49 26.54
C SER A 5 -36.82 51.06 26.70
N VAL A 6 -35.54 50.88 26.35
CA VAL A 6 -34.66 49.80 26.81
C VAL A 6 -34.95 48.44 26.13
N VAL A 7 -34.29 47.92 25.08
CA VAL A 7 -32.87 47.91 24.66
C VAL A 7 -31.91 47.79 25.83
N GLU A 8 -32.13 46.80 26.70
CA GLU A 8 -31.15 46.32 27.69
C GLU A 8 -31.61 45.00 28.32
N GLU A 9 -31.79 43.95 27.52
CA GLU A 9 -31.79 42.57 28.03
C GLU A 9 -31.41 41.57 26.90
N ALA A 10 -30.42 41.97 26.11
CA ALA A 10 -29.50 41.01 25.54
C ALA A 10 -28.48 40.70 26.65
N VAL A 11 -28.11 39.43 26.79
CA VAL A 11 -27.25 38.87 27.87
C VAL A 11 -28.05 38.43 29.10
N THR A 12 -28.75 37.30 28.98
CA THR A 12 -28.67 36.13 29.90
C THR A 12 -29.70 35.10 29.42
N GLY A 13 -29.35 34.34 28.37
CA GLY A 13 -30.20 33.30 27.80
C GLY A 13 -29.42 32.02 27.60
N THR A 14 -29.08 31.35 28.70
CA THR A 14 -28.45 30.02 28.65
C THR A 14 -29.48 29.01 28.16
N ILE A 15 -29.39 28.66 26.87
CA ILE A 15 -30.14 27.56 26.27
C ILE A 15 -29.60 26.25 26.84
N ASN A 16 -30.39 25.59 27.68
CA ASN A 16 -30.15 24.20 28.07
C ASN A 16 -30.40 23.27 26.87
N VAL A 17 -29.34 22.90 26.15
CA VAL A 17 -29.38 21.79 25.19
C VAL A 17 -29.03 20.50 25.93
N VAL A 18 -30.03 19.89 26.57
CA VAL A 18 -29.96 18.46 26.93
C VAL A 18 -30.21 17.68 25.64
N GLY A 19 -29.12 17.27 24.99
CA GLY A 19 -29.15 16.44 23.80
C GLY A 19 -28.23 15.24 23.98
N SER A 20 -28.78 14.12 24.45
CA SER A 20 -28.13 12.82 24.50
C SER A 20 -27.76 12.35 23.10
N ARG A 21 -26.47 12.39 22.75
CA ARG A 21 -25.93 11.68 21.57
C ARG A 21 -25.16 10.45 22.03
N THR A 22 -25.88 9.38 22.38
CA THR A 22 -25.32 8.03 22.36
C THR A 22 -25.26 7.55 20.90
N GLY A 23 -24.24 8.03 20.19
CA GLY A 23 -23.76 7.38 18.96
C GLY A 23 -22.38 6.83 19.25
N SER A 24 -22.25 5.53 19.45
CA SER A 24 -20.96 4.87 19.61
C SER A 24 -20.14 5.05 18.33
N GLN A 25 -19.29 6.07 18.31
CA GLN A 25 -18.31 6.26 17.25
C GLN A 25 -17.45 4.99 17.18
N PRO A 26 -17.30 4.34 16.02
CA PRO A 26 -16.43 3.17 15.90
C PRO A 26 -15.01 3.60 16.25
N GLN A 27 -14.53 3.18 17.42
CA GLN A 27 -13.17 3.47 17.86
C GLN A 27 -12.18 2.70 16.99
N VAL A 28 -11.58 3.38 16.03
CA VAL A 28 -10.53 2.82 15.19
C VAL A 28 -9.25 2.72 16.02
N ARG A 29 -8.75 1.51 16.23
CA ARG A 29 -7.59 1.20 17.09
C ARG A 29 -6.33 0.99 16.25
N PHE A 30 -5.25 1.70 16.55
CA PHE A 30 -3.94 1.52 15.93
C PHE A 30 -2.86 1.40 17.00
N VAL A 31 -1.86 0.53 16.79
CA VAL A 31 -0.66 0.47 17.65
C VAL A 31 0.24 1.68 17.33
N ALA A 32 0.69 2.39 18.38
CA ALA A 32 1.55 3.56 18.20
C ALA A 32 2.89 3.17 17.53
N PRO A 33 3.43 3.99 16.60
CA PRO A 33 4.71 3.70 15.94
C PRO A 33 5.84 3.52 16.97
N GLY A 34 6.54 2.38 16.93
CA GLY A 34 7.64 2.05 17.85
C GLY A 34 7.22 1.30 19.14
N LYS A 35 5.94 0.93 19.29
CA LYS A 35 5.44 0.07 20.40
C LYS A 35 4.88 -1.27 19.93
N GLY A 36 4.86 -1.52 18.62
CA GLY A 36 4.41 -2.79 18.06
C GLY A 36 5.51 -3.84 18.16
N ARG A 37 5.24 -4.94 18.86
CA ARG A 37 6.20 -6.03 19.07
C ARG A 37 6.72 -6.59 17.74
N PHE A 38 5.88 -6.60 16.71
CA PHE A 38 6.22 -7.16 15.39
C PHE A 38 6.38 -6.12 14.29
N PHE A 39 6.21 -4.82 14.58
CA PHE A 39 6.24 -3.78 13.55
C PHE A 39 7.57 -3.77 12.78
N ASP A 40 8.70 -3.79 13.51
CA ASP A 40 10.02 -3.73 12.89
C ASP A 40 10.32 -4.98 12.06
N LEU A 41 9.79 -6.15 12.49
CA LEU A 41 9.91 -7.38 11.73
C LEU A 41 9.12 -7.31 10.41
N PHE A 42 7.87 -6.87 10.45
CA PHE A 42 7.06 -6.71 9.22
C PHE A 42 7.60 -5.63 8.31
N LEU A 43 8.13 -4.54 8.88
CA LEU A 43 8.83 -3.51 8.14
C LEU A 43 10.06 -4.08 7.42
N ALA A 44 10.92 -4.80 8.14
CA ALA A 44 12.13 -5.41 7.58
C ALA A 44 11.79 -6.44 6.49
N LEU A 45 10.79 -7.30 6.72
CA LEU A 45 10.31 -8.28 5.75
C LEU A 45 9.75 -7.61 4.49
N PHE A 46 8.93 -6.57 4.67
CA PHE A 46 8.36 -5.83 3.54
C PHE A 46 9.44 -5.17 2.69
N VAL A 47 10.41 -4.50 3.32
CA VAL A 47 11.55 -3.88 2.63
C VAL A 47 12.39 -4.91 1.89
N ALA A 48 12.70 -6.05 2.53
CA ALA A 48 13.47 -7.13 1.92
C ALA A 48 12.74 -7.75 0.73
N LEU A 49 11.44 -8.03 0.87
CA LEU A 49 10.62 -8.59 -0.22
C LEU A 49 10.46 -7.61 -1.38
N LEU A 50 10.29 -6.31 -1.10
CA LEU A 50 10.22 -5.30 -2.16
C LEU A 50 11.55 -5.19 -2.92
N LEU A 51 12.68 -5.21 -2.22
CA LEU A 51 14.01 -5.22 -2.83
C LEU A 51 14.22 -6.48 -3.68
N MET A 52 13.91 -7.66 -3.13
CA MET A 52 14.00 -8.93 -3.86
C MET A 52 13.07 -8.95 -5.07
N SER A 53 11.87 -8.38 -4.97
CA SER A 53 10.93 -8.24 -6.08
C SER A 53 11.52 -7.40 -7.22
N ASN A 54 12.11 -6.24 -6.90
CA ASN A 54 12.73 -5.38 -7.91
C ASN A 54 13.91 -6.04 -8.63
N ILE A 55 14.69 -6.87 -7.93
CA ILE A 55 15.80 -7.62 -8.54
C ILE A 55 15.26 -8.80 -9.36
N ALA A 56 14.29 -9.55 -8.83
CA ALA A 56 13.70 -10.71 -9.51
C ALA A 56 12.93 -10.31 -10.78
N ALA A 57 12.33 -9.12 -10.80
CA ALA A 57 11.64 -8.56 -11.95
C ALA A 57 12.55 -8.34 -13.18
N THR A 58 13.87 -8.42 -13.03
CA THR A 58 14.81 -8.42 -14.17
C THR A 58 14.69 -9.70 -15.03
N LYS A 59 14.09 -10.77 -14.50
CA LYS A 59 13.86 -12.02 -15.20
C LYS A 59 12.37 -12.16 -15.58
N LEU A 60 12.11 -12.38 -16.86
CA LEU A 60 10.79 -12.80 -17.34
C LEU A 60 10.62 -14.31 -17.18
N ILE A 61 9.41 -14.71 -16.83
CA ILE A 61 8.97 -16.09 -16.67
C ILE A 61 7.83 -16.30 -17.66
N GLY A 62 8.01 -17.26 -18.57
CA GLY A 62 6.98 -17.74 -19.46
C GLY A 62 6.40 -19.04 -18.92
N LEU A 63 5.07 -19.12 -18.80
CA LEU A 63 4.35 -20.34 -18.46
C LEU A 63 3.41 -20.68 -19.61
N GLU A 64 3.60 -21.86 -20.20
CA GLU A 64 2.68 -22.40 -21.21
C GLU A 64 1.63 -23.26 -20.52
N LEU A 65 0.39 -22.80 -20.51
CA LEU A 65 -0.73 -23.56 -19.98
C LEU A 65 -1.47 -24.29 -21.10
N PRO A 66 -1.99 -25.51 -20.86
CA PRO A 66 -2.88 -26.17 -21.80
C PRO A 66 -4.07 -25.28 -22.14
N GLY A 67 -4.38 -25.14 -23.43
CA GLY A 67 -5.51 -24.35 -23.88
C GLY A 67 -6.84 -24.85 -23.30
N VAL A 68 -7.77 -23.94 -23.05
CA VAL A 68 -9.15 -24.30 -22.68
C VAL A 68 -9.78 -25.03 -23.87
N PRO A 69 -10.34 -26.24 -23.70
CA PRO A 69 -11.04 -26.92 -24.77
C PRO A 69 -12.11 -26.01 -25.39
N GLY A 70 -12.04 -25.77 -26.71
CA GLY A 70 -13.00 -24.95 -27.45
C GLY A 70 -12.52 -23.56 -27.89
N THR A 71 -11.34 -23.10 -27.49
CA THR A 71 -10.79 -21.78 -27.91
C THR A 71 -9.79 -21.83 -29.07
N GLY A 72 -9.56 -23.01 -29.67
CA GLY A 72 -8.79 -23.16 -30.92
C GLY A 72 -7.27 -23.07 -30.80
N GLY A 73 -6.72 -22.78 -29.61
CA GLY A 73 -5.28 -22.80 -29.34
C GLY A 73 -4.89 -23.98 -28.45
N SER A 74 -3.82 -24.71 -28.81
CA SER A 74 -3.32 -25.85 -28.02
C SER A 74 -2.70 -25.42 -26.69
N PHE A 75 -2.13 -24.21 -26.62
CA PHE A 75 -1.48 -23.65 -25.43
C PHE A 75 -1.67 -22.13 -25.34
N PHE A 76 -1.76 -21.59 -24.12
CA PHE A 76 -1.74 -20.15 -23.84
C PHE A 76 -0.42 -19.80 -23.13
N SER A 77 0.35 -18.88 -23.70
CA SER A 77 1.59 -18.38 -23.09
C SER A 77 1.26 -17.24 -22.14
N LEU A 78 1.59 -17.40 -20.87
CA LEU A 78 1.50 -16.38 -19.83
C LEU A 78 2.90 -15.84 -19.56
N VAL A 79 3.08 -14.54 -19.71
CA VAL A 79 4.33 -13.86 -19.38
C VAL A 79 4.15 -13.04 -18.11
N PHE A 80 5.03 -13.25 -17.14
CA PHE A 80 5.12 -12.43 -15.93
C PHE A 80 6.59 -12.22 -15.55
N ASP A 81 6.90 -11.15 -14.83
CA ASP A 81 8.25 -10.91 -14.32
C ASP A 81 8.45 -11.64 -12.98
N GLY A 82 9.71 -11.86 -12.59
CA GLY A 82 10.04 -12.57 -11.36
C GLY A 82 9.54 -11.88 -10.09
N GLY A 83 9.23 -10.58 -10.12
CA GLY A 83 8.61 -9.88 -9.00
C GLY A 83 7.21 -10.38 -8.68
N ALA A 84 6.51 -10.98 -9.66
CA ALA A 84 5.22 -11.62 -9.47
C ALA A 84 5.24 -12.70 -8.37
N VAL A 85 6.38 -13.37 -8.16
CA VAL A 85 6.54 -14.40 -7.11
C VAL A 85 6.51 -13.78 -5.70
N MET A 86 7.03 -12.55 -5.54
CA MET A 86 7.06 -11.85 -4.26
C MET A 86 5.73 -11.15 -3.95
N PHE A 87 4.94 -10.85 -4.98
CA PHE A 87 3.69 -10.09 -4.87
C PHE A 87 2.71 -10.60 -3.81
N PRO A 88 2.39 -11.91 -3.71
CA PRO A 88 1.49 -12.43 -2.66
C PRO A 88 1.97 -12.10 -1.24
N PHE A 89 3.28 -12.20 -1.01
CA PHE A 89 3.88 -11.98 0.30
C PHE A 89 3.87 -10.48 0.65
N THR A 90 4.24 -9.63 -0.30
CA THR A 90 4.20 -8.17 -0.11
C THR A 90 2.77 -7.65 0.08
N TYR A 91 1.79 -8.28 -0.58
CA TYR A 91 0.37 -7.95 -0.43
C TYR A 91 -0.10 -8.22 1.01
N ILE A 92 0.10 -9.44 1.52
CA ILE A 92 -0.27 -9.82 2.89
C ILE A 92 0.42 -8.91 3.91
N LEU A 93 1.71 -8.63 3.73
CA LEU A 93 2.44 -7.74 4.62
C LEU A 93 1.91 -6.30 4.55
N GLY A 94 1.57 -5.80 3.36
CA GLY A 94 0.95 -4.49 3.17
C GLY A 94 -0.39 -4.37 3.89
N ASP A 95 -1.22 -5.40 3.81
CA ASP A 95 -2.50 -5.51 4.52
C ASP A 95 -2.29 -5.49 6.03
N VAL A 96 -1.36 -6.32 6.55
CA VAL A 96 -1.00 -6.32 7.98
C VAL A 96 -0.49 -4.95 8.42
N LEU A 97 0.40 -4.34 7.64
CA LEU A 97 1.01 -3.04 7.96
C LEU A 97 -0.05 -1.92 8.03
N SER A 98 -0.98 -1.91 7.08
CA SER A 98 -2.03 -0.90 7.01
C SER A 98 -3.14 -1.11 8.05
N GLU A 99 -3.51 -2.35 8.33
CA GLU A 99 -4.64 -2.69 9.20
C GLU A 99 -4.25 -2.79 10.69
N VAL A 100 -3.02 -3.17 11.02
CA VAL A 100 -2.54 -3.28 12.42
C VAL A 100 -1.85 -2.00 12.89
N TYR A 101 -1.00 -1.41 12.05
CA TYR A 101 -0.18 -0.25 12.41
C TYR A 101 -0.64 1.06 11.74
N GLY A 102 -1.71 1.00 10.95
CA GLY A 102 -2.37 2.15 10.36
C GLY A 102 -1.61 2.78 9.20
N PHE A 103 -2.19 3.85 8.66
CA PHE A 103 -1.64 4.59 7.52
C PHE A 103 -0.20 5.06 7.74
N ARG A 104 0.17 5.48 8.96
CA ARG A 104 1.53 5.92 9.28
C ARG A 104 2.54 4.77 9.21
N GLY A 105 2.17 3.57 9.68
CA GLY A 105 3.00 2.37 9.61
C GLY A 105 3.20 1.91 8.17
N ALA A 106 2.10 1.73 7.42
CA ALA A 106 2.14 1.36 6.01
C ALA A 106 2.94 2.37 5.16
N ARG A 107 2.71 3.68 5.34
CA ARG A 107 3.46 4.72 4.63
C ARG A 107 4.95 4.67 4.93
N ARG A 108 5.35 4.42 6.19
CA ARG A 108 6.76 4.24 6.55
C ARG A 108 7.36 3.03 5.84
N ALA A 109 6.66 1.90 5.78
CA ALA A 109 7.15 0.70 5.11
C ALA A 109 7.36 0.89 3.61
N VAL A 110 6.39 1.50 2.93
CA VAL A 110 6.49 1.84 1.51
C VAL A 110 7.67 2.78 1.26
N LEU A 111 7.78 3.88 2.00
CA LEU A 111 8.86 4.85 1.81
C LEU A 111 10.23 4.24 2.10
N ALA A 112 10.36 3.47 3.18
CA ALA A 112 11.60 2.76 3.49
C ALA A 112 11.96 1.75 2.40
N GLY A 113 10.99 0.98 1.92
CA GLY A 113 11.19 -0.02 0.87
C GLY A 113 11.69 0.59 -0.44
N PHE A 114 11.06 1.68 -0.89
CA PHE A 114 11.51 2.40 -2.09
C PHE A 114 12.85 3.10 -1.87
N ALA A 115 13.08 3.73 -0.71
CA ALA A 115 14.36 4.37 -0.41
C ALA A 115 15.52 3.36 -0.42
N VAL A 116 15.33 2.19 0.21
CA VAL A 116 16.32 1.11 0.20
C VAL A 116 16.48 0.53 -1.21
N SER A 117 15.40 0.37 -1.98
CA SER A 117 15.48 -0.10 -3.37
C SER A 117 16.26 0.86 -4.27
N ILE A 118 16.07 2.18 -4.12
CA ILE A 118 16.82 3.20 -4.85
C ILE A 118 18.29 3.17 -4.44
N LEU A 119 18.59 3.13 -3.13
CA LEU A 119 19.95 3.05 -2.64
C LEU A 119 20.65 1.78 -3.17
N ALA A 120 20.02 0.62 -3.02
CA ALA A 120 20.55 -0.64 -3.52
C ALA A 120 20.76 -0.59 -5.04
N SER A 121 19.81 -0.03 -5.79
CA SER A 121 19.94 0.15 -7.23
C SER A 121 21.16 0.99 -7.61
N ILE A 122 21.42 2.08 -6.91
CA ILE A 122 22.60 2.93 -7.18
C ILE A 122 23.87 2.15 -6.86
N LEU A 123 23.95 1.52 -5.69
CA LEU A 123 25.13 0.78 -5.24
C LEU A 123 25.44 -0.39 -6.17
N PHE A 124 24.44 -1.21 -6.52
CA PHE A 124 24.62 -2.32 -7.44
C PHE A 124 24.98 -1.86 -8.85
N TYR A 125 24.41 -0.75 -9.33
CA TYR A 125 24.79 -0.18 -10.61
C TYR A 125 26.26 0.29 -10.63
N LEU A 126 26.72 0.95 -9.56
CA LEU A 126 28.13 1.36 -9.43
C LEU A 126 29.08 0.17 -9.43
N VAL A 127 28.71 -0.92 -8.75
CA VAL A 127 29.50 -2.17 -8.79
C VAL A 127 29.46 -2.80 -10.18
N ALA A 128 28.30 -2.77 -10.86
CA ALA A 128 28.14 -3.36 -12.19
C ALA A 128 28.97 -2.68 -13.29
N ILE A 129 29.25 -1.38 -13.16
CA ILE A 129 30.09 -0.64 -14.12
C ILE A 129 31.58 -0.63 -13.74
N ALA A 130 31.93 -1.11 -12.55
CA ALA A 130 33.32 -1.16 -12.12
C ALA A 130 34.12 -2.19 -12.96
N PRO A 131 35.41 -1.92 -13.25
CA PRO A 131 36.21 -2.84 -14.04
C PRO A 131 36.37 -4.20 -13.32
N PRO A 132 36.32 -5.33 -14.06
CA PRO A 132 36.44 -6.65 -13.45
C PRO A 132 37.83 -6.84 -12.83
N GLY A 133 37.87 -7.46 -11.65
CA GLY A 133 39.10 -7.84 -10.99
C GLY A 133 39.68 -9.16 -11.53
N PRO A 134 40.93 -9.51 -11.15
CA PRO A 134 41.52 -10.79 -11.51
C PRO A 134 40.65 -11.97 -11.03
N GLY A 135 40.30 -12.88 -11.95
CA GLY A 135 39.49 -14.06 -11.63
C GLY A 135 37.97 -13.84 -11.63
N ASP A 136 37.48 -12.64 -11.99
CA ASP A 136 36.05 -12.41 -12.16
C ASP A 136 35.54 -13.07 -13.45
N VAL A 137 34.74 -14.12 -13.31
CA VAL A 137 34.09 -14.85 -14.40
C VAL A 137 32.64 -14.41 -14.63
N ASN A 138 32.07 -13.61 -13.74
CA ASN A 138 30.64 -13.27 -13.72
C ASN A 138 30.35 -11.83 -14.13
N HIS A 139 31.37 -11.02 -14.45
CA HIS A 139 31.24 -9.61 -14.81
C HIS A 139 30.05 -9.31 -15.74
N GLN A 140 29.95 -10.04 -16.86
CA GLN A 140 28.87 -9.82 -17.84
C GLN A 140 27.48 -10.17 -17.29
N ALA A 141 27.34 -11.26 -16.54
CA ALA A 141 26.07 -11.66 -15.94
C ALA A 141 25.64 -10.68 -14.84
N PHE A 142 26.59 -10.24 -14.02
CA PHE A 142 26.35 -9.24 -12.98
C PHE A 142 25.89 -7.92 -13.59
N GLN A 143 26.56 -7.45 -14.64
CA GLN A 143 26.18 -6.24 -15.36
C GLN A 143 24.80 -6.36 -16.03
N ALA A 144 24.48 -7.52 -16.61
CA ALA A 144 23.17 -7.75 -17.24
C ALA A 144 22.01 -7.67 -16.24
N ILE A 145 22.16 -8.27 -15.05
CA ILE A 145 21.13 -8.27 -14.01
C ILE A 145 21.05 -6.88 -13.36
N PHE A 146 22.15 -6.42 -12.74
CA PHE A 146 22.14 -5.22 -11.92
C PHE A 146 22.17 -3.92 -12.72
N GLY A 147 22.60 -3.95 -13.99
CA GLY A 147 22.45 -2.82 -14.91
C GLY A 147 21.00 -2.54 -15.29
N PHE A 148 20.12 -3.55 -15.22
CA PHE A 148 18.70 -3.40 -15.52
C PHE A 148 17.86 -2.99 -14.28
N VAL A 149 18.33 -3.28 -13.06
CA VAL A 149 17.64 -2.95 -11.79
C VAL A 149 17.22 -1.47 -11.66
N PRO A 150 18.05 -0.45 -12.01
CA PRO A 150 17.63 0.95 -11.92
C PRO A 150 16.37 1.27 -12.71
N ARG A 151 16.23 0.64 -13.88
CA ARG A 151 15.06 0.79 -14.73
C ARG A 151 13.82 0.19 -14.07
N VAL A 152 13.96 -0.99 -13.47
CA VAL A 152 12.87 -1.68 -12.76
C VAL A 152 12.45 -0.89 -11.53
N VAL A 153 13.38 -0.40 -10.71
CA VAL A 153 13.06 0.42 -9.52
C VAL A 153 12.34 1.72 -9.93
N ALA A 154 12.79 2.37 -11.00
CA ALA A 154 12.11 3.56 -11.54
C ALA A 154 10.68 3.23 -12.00
N ALA A 155 10.49 2.09 -12.68
CA ALA A 155 9.18 1.61 -13.08
C ALA A 155 8.27 1.33 -11.87
N SER A 156 8.77 0.63 -10.86
CA SER A 156 8.03 0.32 -9.62
C SER A 156 7.61 1.58 -8.89
N LEU A 157 8.49 2.58 -8.79
CA LEU A 157 8.18 3.85 -8.13
C LEU A 157 7.13 4.64 -8.92
N ALA A 158 7.30 4.75 -10.24
CA ALA A 158 6.37 5.49 -11.10
C ALA A 158 4.98 4.85 -11.13
N GLY A 159 4.91 3.53 -11.32
CA GLY A 159 3.68 2.76 -11.27
C GLY A 159 2.98 2.93 -9.93
N TYR A 160 3.71 2.72 -8.82
CA TYR A 160 3.14 2.83 -7.48
C TYR A 160 2.58 4.23 -7.20
N VAL A 161 3.36 5.29 -7.48
CA VAL A 161 2.93 6.67 -7.19
C VAL A 161 1.70 7.04 -8.01
N VAL A 162 1.73 6.81 -9.33
CA VAL A 162 0.61 7.20 -10.20
C VAL A 162 -0.62 6.33 -9.95
N GLY A 163 -0.44 5.02 -9.77
CA GLY A 163 -1.51 4.09 -9.44
C GLY A 163 -2.20 4.43 -8.12
N GLN A 164 -1.43 4.75 -7.06
CA GLN A 164 -2.00 5.15 -5.77
C GLN A 164 -2.73 6.50 -5.85
N LEU A 165 -2.18 7.48 -6.57
CA LEU A 165 -2.85 8.76 -6.79
C LEU A 165 -4.16 8.59 -7.56
N LEU A 166 -4.17 7.75 -8.59
CA LEU A 166 -5.37 7.49 -9.38
C LEU A 166 -6.41 6.70 -8.59
N ASN A 167 -6.00 5.71 -7.80
CA ASN A 167 -6.89 5.00 -6.87
C ASN A 167 -7.59 6.02 -5.95
N ALA A 168 -6.81 6.87 -5.26
CA ALA A 168 -7.36 7.89 -4.38
C ALA A 168 -8.29 8.88 -5.10
N LEU A 169 -7.95 9.31 -6.32
CA LEU A 169 -8.77 10.22 -7.12
C LEU A 169 -10.09 9.58 -7.54
N VAL A 170 -10.04 8.37 -8.10
CA VAL A 170 -11.23 7.61 -8.56
C VAL A 170 -12.16 7.37 -7.38
N LEU A 171 -11.58 6.97 -6.24
CA LEU A 171 -12.29 6.89 -4.98
C LEU A 171 -12.97 8.25 -4.75
N VAL A 172 -12.27 9.33 -4.38
CA VAL A 172 -12.88 10.62 -4.02
C VAL A 172 -13.96 11.08 -5.02
N LYS A 173 -13.72 10.98 -6.32
CA LYS A 173 -14.67 11.34 -7.39
C LYS A 173 -15.96 10.52 -7.33
N MET A 174 -15.88 9.22 -7.11
CA MET A 174 -17.06 8.37 -6.97
C MET A 174 -17.85 8.68 -5.68
N LYS A 175 -17.20 9.04 -4.55
CA LYS A 175 -17.93 9.40 -3.30
C LYS A 175 -18.68 10.70 -3.47
N GLY A 176 -18.13 11.64 -4.22
CA GLY A 176 -18.86 12.86 -4.60
C GLY A 176 -20.14 12.57 -5.38
N ARG A 177 -20.24 11.43 -6.09
CA ARG A 177 -21.42 11.04 -6.86
C ARG A 177 -22.38 10.13 -6.11
N THR A 178 -21.87 9.15 -5.35
CA THR A 178 -22.67 8.12 -4.69
C THR A 178 -22.95 8.41 -3.21
N GLY A 179 -22.32 9.44 -2.63
CA GLY A 179 -22.37 9.71 -1.20
C GLY A 179 -21.76 8.56 -0.40
N GLU A 180 -22.43 8.16 0.69
CA GLU A 180 -22.02 7.02 1.52
C GLU A 180 -22.56 5.66 1.01
N ARG A 181 -23.37 5.67 -0.05
CA ARG A 181 -23.90 4.45 -0.66
C ARG A 181 -22.81 3.75 -1.46
N PHE A 182 -22.85 2.42 -1.49
CA PHE A 182 -21.97 1.55 -2.29
C PHE A 182 -20.46 1.67 -1.99
N LEU A 183 -20.07 1.83 -0.71
CA LEU A 183 -18.66 1.91 -0.30
C LEU A 183 -17.79 0.76 -0.85
N TRP A 184 -18.28 -0.47 -0.79
CA TRP A 184 -17.55 -1.66 -1.25
C TRP A 184 -17.25 -1.63 -2.74
N GLY A 185 -18.26 -1.38 -3.58
CA GLY A 185 -18.08 -1.29 -5.03
C GLY A 185 -17.14 -0.16 -5.44
N ARG A 186 -17.11 0.93 -4.66
CA ARG A 186 -16.22 2.06 -4.89
C ARG A 186 -14.76 1.76 -4.55
N MET A 187 -14.52 1.01 -3.47
CA MET A 187 -13.18 0.57 -3.09
C MET A 187 -12.59 -0.40 -4.11
N ILE A 188 -13.41 -1.35 -4.59
CA ILE A 188 -12.98 -2.30 -5.63
C ILE A 188 -12.70 -1.55 -6.93
N ALA A 189 -13.63 -0.72 -7.41
CA ALA A 189 -13.47 0.00 -8.66
C ALA A 189 -12.23 0.92 -8.64
N SER A 190 -11.98 1.63 -7.53
CA SER A 190 -10.81 2.49 -7.43
C SER A 190 -9.50 1.70 -7.38
N THR A 191 -9.50 0.53 -6.73
CA THR A 191 -8.34 -0.37 -6.67
C THR A 191 -8.02 -0.95 -8.04
N LEU A 192 -9.01 -1.50 -8.74
CA LEU A 192 -8.84 -2.03 -10.10
C LEU A 192 -8.29 -0.98 -11.08
N VAL A 193 -8.80 0.25 -11.03
CA VAL A 193 -8.29 1.34 -11.87
C VAL A 193 -6.86 1.74 -11.48
N GLY A 194 -6.56 1.79 -10.18
CA GLY A 194 -5.22 2.06 -9.68
C GLY A 194 -4.20 1.00 -10.11
N GLU A 195 -4.55 -0.28 -9.95
CA GLU A 195 -3.70 -1.42 -10.34
C GLU A 195 -3.50 -1.52 -11.84
N LEU A 196 -4.52 -1.18 -12.65
CA LEU A 196 -4.38 -1.14 -14.09
C LEU A 196 -3.33 -0.12 -14.51
N VAL A 197 -3.38 1.09 -13.95
CA VAL A 197 -2.43 2.15 -14.29
C VAL A 197 -1.05 1.88 -13.72
N ASP A 198 -0.96 1.35 -12.50
CA ASP A 198 0.30 0.85 -11.93
C ASP A 198 0.95 -0.17 -12.86
N THR A 199 0.20 -1.19 -13.29
CA THR A 199 0.70 -2.27 -14.12
C THR A 199 1.10 -1.80 -15.51
N VAL A 200 0.26 -0.99 -16.17
CA VAL A 200 0.59 -0.44 -17.50
C VAL A 200 1.85 0.41 -17.42
N LEU A 201 1.97 1.30 -16.44
CA LEU A 201 3.16 2.14 -16.27
C LEU A 201 4.39 1.32 -15.93
N PHE A 202 4.27 0.36 -15.01
CA PHE A 202 5.36 -0.53 -14.64
C PHE A 202 5.87 -1.29 -15.86
N CYS A 203 4.99 -2.02 -16.56
CA CYS A 203 5.34 -2.80 -17.75
C CYS A 203 5.96 -1.92 -18.84
N THR A 204 5.39 -0.73 -19.08
CA THR A 204 5.91 0.21 -20.08
C THR A 204 7.30 0.70 -19.70
N VAL A 205 7.50 1.23 -18.49
CA VAL A 205 8.78 1.81 -18.09
C VAL A 205 9.86 0.72 -17.97
N ALA A 206 9.53 -0.43 -17.38
CA ALA A 206 10.48 -1.52 -17.20
C ALA A 206 10.87 -2.17 -18.53
N PHE A 207 9.93 -2.41 -19.45
CA PHE A 207 10.16 -3.25 -20.63
C PHE A 207 9.94 -2.57 -22.00
N ALA A 208 9.71 -1.25 -22.06
CA ALA A 208 9.70 -0.52 -23.34
C ALA A 208 10.99 -0.77 -24.14
N GLY A 209 10.84 -1.16 -25.41
CA GLY A 209 11.97 -1.50 -26.27
C GLY A 209 12.66 -2.83 -25.95
N VAL A 210 12.19 -3.58 -24.94
CA VAL A 210 12.63 -4.95 -24.63
C VAL A 210 11.58 -5.96 -25.11
N ILE A 211 10.30 -5.70 -24.79
CA ILE A 211 9.16 -6.51 -25.25
C ILE A 211 8.33 -5.64 -26.21
N SER A 212 7.82 -6.22 -27.29
CA SER A 212 7.03 -5.50 -28.30
C SER A 212 5.83 -6.29 -28.79
N GLY A 213 4.88 -5.60 -29.44
CA GLY A 213 3.74 -6.24 -30.10
C GLY A 213 2.81 -6.99 -29.16
N ALA A 214 2.44 -8.21 -29.55
CA ALA A 214 1.49 -9.04 -28.81
C ALA A 214 2.03 -9.49 -27.43
N ASP A 215 3.33 -9.75 -27.32
CA ASP A 215 3.94 -10.21 -26.07
C ASP A 215 3.90 -9.14 -24.98
N PHE A 216 4.00 -7.86 -25.37
CA PHE A 216 3.88 -6.76 -24.43
C PHE A 216 2.46 -6.69 -23.85
N TRP A 217 1.45 -6.78 -24.71
CA TRP A 217 0.06 -6.77 -24.25
C TRP A 217 -0.29 -8.03 -23.46
N ASN A 218 0.25 -9.18 -23.83
CA ASN A 218 0.14 -10.40 -23.03
C ASN A 218 0.72 -10.18 -21.63
N TYR A 219 1.93 -9.62 -21.53
CA TYR A 219 2.58 -9.33 -20.26
C TYR A 219 1.77 -8.36 -19.39
N VAL A 220 1.25 -7.27 -19.96
CA VAL A 220 0.39 -6.30 -19.25
C VAL A 220 -0.90 -6.95 -18.75
N VAL A 221 -1.60 -7.67 -19.62
CA VAL A 221 -2.90 -8.29 -19.30
C VAL A 221 -2.71 -9.42 -18.30
N THR A 222 -1.70 -10.27 -18.49
CA THR A 222 -1.35 -11.34 -17.56
C THR A 222 -1.00 -10.79 -16.19
N GLY A 223 -0.14 -9.76 -16.12
CA GLY A 223 0.23 -9.12 -14.87
C GLY A 223 -0.96 -8.50 -14.15
N TYR A 224 -1.84 -7.82 -14.86
CA TYR A 224 -3.04 -7.22 -14.29
C TYR A 224 -4.02 -8.26 -13.76
N ILE A 225 -4.35 -9.28 -14.57
CA ILE A 225 -5.23 -10.38 -14.15
C ILE A 225 -4.64 -11.14 -12.97
N TYR A 226 -3.32 -11.38 -12.98
CA TYR A 226 -2.61 -12.04 -11.89
C TYR A 226 -2.72 -11.25 -10.59
N LYS A 227 -2.45 -9.93 -10.61
CA LYS A 227 -2.56 -9.07 -9.42
C LYS A 227 -3.98 -9.06 -8.85
N CYS A 228 -4.97 -8.74 -9.68
CA CYS A 228 -6.37 -8.69 -9.23
C CYS A 228 -6.89 -10.07 -8.78
N GLY A 229 -6.53 -11.13 -9.50
CA GLY A 229 -6.92 -12.50 -9.15
C GLY A 229 -6.29 -12.96 -7.84
N LEU A 230 -5.01 -12.66 -7.64
CA LEU A 230 -4.35 -12.91 -6.36
C LEU A 230 -4.95 -12.12 -5.23
N GLU A 231 -5.32 -10.86 -5.44
CA GLU A 231 -6.00 -10.06 -4.40
C GLU A 231 -7.24 -10.78 -3.89
N ILE A 232 -8.08 -11.29 -4.80
CA ILE A 232 -9.31 -12.01 -4.46
C ILE A 232 -9.00 -13.31 -3.69
N VAL A 233 -7.99 -14.07 -4.12
CA VAL A 233 -7.63 -15.36 -3.50
C VAL A 233 -6.91 -15.16 -2.16
N MET A 234 -6.06 -14.15 -2.05
CA MET A 234 -5.23 -13.87 -0.87
C MET A 234 -5.98 -13.07 0.19
N SER A 235 -6.98 -12.26 -0.16
CA SER A 235 -7.79 -11.49 0.80
C SER A 235 -8.30 -12.30 2.01
N PRO A 236 -8.91 -13.49 1.86
CA PRO A 236 -9.31 -14.30 3.01
C PRO A 236 -8.13 -14.76 3.88
N LEU A 237 -6.97 -15.00 3.28
CA LEU A 237 -5.74 -15.36 3.99
C LEU A 237 -5.16 -14.14 4.74
N SER A 238 -5.10 -12.97 4.10
CA SER A 238 -4.70 -11.71 4.74
C SER A 238 -5.52 -11.45 5.99
N ILE A 239 -6.84 -11.65 5.95
CA ILE A 239 -7.73 -11.46 7.11
C ILE A 239 -7.33 -12.40 8.26
N GLN A 240 -6.99 -13.66 7.98
CA GLN A 240 -6.55 -14.61 9.01
C GLN A 240 -5.22 -14.18 9.64
N VAL A 241 -4.25 -13.80 8.83
CA VAL A 241 -2.94 -13.32 9.30
C VAL A 241 -3.10 -12.05 10.14
N ILE A 242 -3.89 -11.08 9.68
CA ILE A 242 -4.20 -9.85 10.44
C ILE A 242 -4.78 -10.19 11.81
N ARG A 243 -5.75 -11.11 11.88
CA ARG A 243 -6.36 -11.52 13.15
C ARG A 243 -5.32 -12.10 14.09
N LEU A 244 -4.47 -13.01 13.61
CA LEU A 244 -3.39 -13.61 14.41
C LEU A 244 -2.42 -12.55 14.95
N VAL A 245 -1.99 -11.61 14.10
CA VAL A 245 -1.09 -10.53 14.50
C VAL A 245 -1.73 -9.62 15.53
N LYS A 246 -3.01 -9.25 15.35
CA LYS A 246 -3.76 -8.43 16.33
C LYS A 246 -3.87 -9.12 17.69
N HIS A 247 -4.00 -10.45 17.74
CA HIS A 247 -4.01 -11.21 19.00
C HIS A 247 -2.61 -11.29 19.65
N GLY A 248 -1.53 -11.31 18.86
CA GLY A 248 -0.16 -11.40 19.36
C GLY A 248 0.45 -10.08 19.82
N GLU A 249 -0.11 -8.94 19.40
CA GLU A 249 0.34 -7.60 19.82
C GLU A 249 -0.15 -7.28 21.24
N CYS A 250 0.73 -7.45 22.25
CA CYS A 250 0.45 -7.12 23.66
C CYS A 250 0.03 -5.66 23.90
N SER A 251 0.31 -4.74 22.97
CA SER A 251 0.03 -3.30 23.08
C SER A 251 -1.24 -2.84 22.36
N TYR A 252 -2.16 -3.75 22.04
CA TYR A 252 -3.52 -3.40 21.60
C TYR A 252 -4.39 -2.93 22.80
N LEU A 253 -3.88 -1.97 23.58
CA LEU A 253 -4.55 -1.39 24.75
C LEU A 253 -5.42 -0.18 24.35
N PRO A 254 -6.59 0.01 24.99
CA PRO A 254 -7.47 1.15 24.74
C PRO A 254 -6.82 2.50 25.14
N VAL A 255 -7.17 3.57 24.42
CA VAL A 255 -6.64 4.95 24.61
C VAL A 255 -6.92 5.54 26.01
N SER A 256 -7.80 4.91 26.79
CA SER A 256 -8.15 5.31 28.17
C SER A 256 -6.94 5.52 29.07
N ASP A 257 -5.84 4.77 28.86
CA ASP A 257 -4.70 4.76 29.78
C ASP A 257 -3.52 5.62 29.30
N ALA A 258 -3.65 6.30 28.14
CA ALA A 258 -2.56 7.06 27.52
C ALA A 258 -2.61 8.57 27.79
N VAL A 259 -3.66 9.06 28.47
CA VAL A 259 -3.71 10.43 28.98
C VAL A 259 -3.63 10.36 30.50
N PRO A 260 -2.55 10.81 31.15
CA PRO A 260 -2.64 11.14 32.55
C PRO A 260 -3.68 12.25 32.63
N VAL A 261 -4.86 11.94 33.16
CA VAL A 261 -5.79 12.97 33.59
C VAL A 261 -5.03 13.75 34.67
N MET A 262 -4.54 14.93 34.32
CA MET A 262 -4.11 15.89 35.32
C MET A 262 -5.37 16.32 36.08
N SER A 263 -5.70 15.55 37.11
CA SER A 263 -6.62 15.93 38.16
C SER A 263 -5.99 17.05 38.98
N GLY A 264 -5.88 18.24 38.37
CA GLY A 264 -5.62 19.47 39.09
C GLY A 264 -6.94 20.02 39.59
N SER A 265 -7.37 19.59 40.78
CA SER A 265 -8.38 20.32 41.54
C SER A 265 -7.75 21.64 41.96
N VAL A 266 -8.13 22.73 41.30
CA VAL A 266 -7.84 24.08 41.79
C VAL A 266 -8.84 24.34 42.92
N GLU A 267 -8.41 24.13 44.17
CA GLU A 267 -9.07 24.72 45.34
C GLU A 267 -8.80 26.22 45.30
N ILE A 268 -9.84 27.00 45.00
CA ILE A 268 -9.86 28.43 45.27
C ILE A 268 -10.20 28.57 46.75
N SER A 269 -9.18 28.85 47.56
CA SER A 269 -9.36 29.30 48.95
C SER A 269 -9.73 30.77 48.92
N ASP A 270 -10.96 31.09 49.31
CA ASP A 270 -11.39 32.45 49.58
C ASP A 270 -10.73 32.95 50.89
N SER A 271 -9.89 33.96 50.77
CA SER A 271 -9.49 34.88 51.85
C SER A 271 -8.93 36.17 51.27
#